data_AF-A0AAP2HC04-F1
#
_entry.id   AF-A0AAP2HC04-F1
#
_cell.length_a   1.000
_cell.length_b   1.000
_cell.length_c   1.000
_cell.angle_alpha   90.00
_cell.angle_beta   90.00
_cell.angle_gamma   90.00
#
_symmetry.space_group_name_H-M   'P 1'
#
loop_
_entity.id
_entity.type
_entity.pdbx_description
1 polymer ?
#
loop_
_entity_poly.entity_id
_entity_poly.type
_entity_poly.pdbx_seq_one_letter_code
_entity_poly.pdbx_strand_id
1 'polypeptide(L)'
;MSVSPAAPAPGAPPALSAFLRGVERRGAVLAELQAGDAAAGDAALVGAMRRFRDEARDTPMAVWPQRFWALLLAQPQLQHRTAVAVAIEATDRLGELGSGPRAALLLRVAAGLSEEEAAAVLAVGLPSYRLALQRALPHHADGRADPLAWQQIREQIHRRIKTLPPDRLVRLSSAREAVLRGDGEPTQAARAPTASARPRWLLPLLWTLLALCLLGLAATFWPWGTGFEGTAAHGPVRVEPLPEADSPASRYGEELARVTHRDFALLADPQGEAAAKDLEFHSWLAAQQAAGINVPTPPADAPVEENVAPSPVEHGIVSETEAETADAP
;
A
#
# COMPACT_ATOMS: atom_id res chain seq x y z
N MET A 1 27.55 41.15 -33.91
CA MET A 1 26.94 40.11 -33.05
C MET A 1 25.52 39.91 -33.52
N SER A 2 25.30 38.92 -34.40
CA SER A 2 23.97 38.64 -34.94
C SER A 2 23.29 37.66 -34.02
N VAL A 3 22.27 38.12 -33.29
CA VAL A 3 21.43 37.27 -32.45
C VAL A 3 20.43 36.58 -33.36
N SER A 4 20.63 35.29 -33.64
CA SER A 4 19.61 34.48 -34.32
C SER A 4 18.36 34.40 -33.41
N PRO A 5 17.17 34.75 -33.91
CA PRO A 5 15.95 34.57 -33.14
C PRO A 5 15.72 33.07 -32.91
N ALA A 6 15.46 32.70 -31.66
CA ALA A 6 15.06 31.34 -31.31
C ALA A 6 13.79 30.97 -32.09
N ALA A 7 13.85 29.91 -32.89
CA ALA A 7 12.68 29.41 -33.61
C ALA A 7 11.58 29.02 -32.59
N PRO A 8 10.31 29.37 -32.82
CA PRO A 8 9.22 28.95 -31.95
C PRO A 8 9.20 27.43 -31.89
N ALA A 9 9.14 26.88 -30.67
CA ALA A 9 9.07 25.44 -30.47
C ALA A 9 7.88 24.87 -31.25
N PRO A 10 8.05 23.75 -31.99
CA PRO A 10 6.94 23.15 -32.71
C PRO A 10 5.87 22.74 -31.70
N GLY A 11 4.69 23.34 -31.82
CA GLY A 11 3.53 23.01 -31.01
C GLY A 11 3.18 21.53 -31.14
N ALA A 12 2.60 20.95 -30.09
CA ALA A 12 2.20 19.55 -30.10
C ALA A 12 1.23 19.23 -31.27
N PRO A 13 1.28 18.01 -31.83
CA PRO A 13 0.40 17.62 -32.92
C PRO A 13 -1.09 17.79 -32.57
N PRO A 14 -1.94 18.28 -33.49
CA PRO A 14 -3.37 18.50 -33.22
C PRO A 14 -4.08 17.21 -32.79
N ALA A 15 -3.67 16.06 -33.34
CA ALA A 15 -4.18 14.74 -32.94
C ALA A 15 -3.95 14.44 -31.45
N LEU A 16 -2.76 14.76 -30.93
CA LEU A 16 -2.44 14.59 -29.51
C LEU A 16 -3.32 15.50 -28.64
N SER A 17 -3.50 16.75 -29.03
CA SER A 17 -4.35 17.70 -28.29
C SER A 17 -5.81 17.22 -28.21
N ALA A 18 -6.35 16.70 -29.31
CA ALA A 18 -7.71 16.17 -29.40
C ALA A 18 -7.87 14.89 -28.58
N PHE A 19 -6.89 13.98 -28.65
CA PHE A 19 -6.87 12.76 -27.84
C PHE A 19 -6.86 13.09 -26.35
N LEU A 20 -5.93 13.93 -25.88
CA LEU A 20 -5.83 14.32 -24.47
C LEU A 20 -7.12 14.97 -23.96
N ARG A 21 -7.75 15.83 -24.77
CA ARG A 21 -9.04 16.43 -24.46
C ARG A 21 -10.15 15.38 -24.34
N GLY A 22 -10.13 14.34 -25.17
CA GLY A 22 -11.12 13.25 -25.15
C GLY A 22 -10.98 12.28 -23.96
N VAL A 23 -9.79 12.19 -23.35
CA VAL A 23 -9.56 11.35 -22.16
C VAL A 23 -9.59 12.14 -20.85
N GLU A 24 -9.42 13.45 -20.87
CA GLU A 24 -9.28 14.34 -19.69
C GLU A 24 -10.30 14.06 -18.58
N ARG A 25 -11.61 14.11 -18.91
CA ARG A 25 -12.68 13.92 -17.91
C ARG A 25 -12.68 12.52 -17.31
N ARG A 26 -12.51 11.50 -18.16
CA ARG A 26 -12.50 10.09 -17.74
C ARG A 26 -11.26 9.78 -16.92
N GLY A 27 -10.11 10.30 -17.34
CA GLY A 27 -8.84 10.20 -16.63
C GLY A 27 -8.91 10.83 -15.25
N ALA A 28 -9.51 12.02 -15.12
CA ALA A 28 -9.62 12.71 -13.84
C ALA A 28 -10.49 11.95 -12.83
N VAL A 29 -11.63 11.42 -13.27
CA VAL A 29 -12.52 10.62 -12.41
C VAL A 29 -11.90 9.26 -12.07
N LEU A 30 -11.29 8.58 -13.04
CA LEU A 30 -10.60 7.32 -12.78
C LEU A 30 -9.48 7.50 -11.76
N ALA A 31 -8.61 8.49 -11.96
CA ALA A 31 -7.47 8.76 -11.09
C ALA A 31 -7.93 9.14 -9.67
N GLU A 32 -8.97 9.98 -9.56
CA GLU A 32 -9.56 10.34 -8.28
C GLU A 32 -10.17 9.13 -7.55
N LEU A 33 -10.93 8.28 -8.24
CA LEU A 33 -11.54 7.10 -7.62
C LEU A 33 -10.50 6.04 -7.25
N GLN A 34 -9.40 5.94 -8.01
CA GLN A 34 -8.30 5.03 -7.73
C GLN A 34 -7.48 5.50 -6.52
N ALA A 35 -7.13 6.78 -6.45
CA ALA A 35 -6.34 7.40 -5.37
C ALA A 35 -7.17 7.72 -4.11
N GLY A 36 -8.48 7.90 -4.24
CA GLY A 36 -9.34 8.38 -3.16
C GLY A 36 -9.22 9.89 -2.87
N ASP A 37 -8.46 10.63 -3.68
CA ASP A 37 -8.27 12.08 -3.56
C ASP A 37 -8.22 12.76 -4.94
N ALA A 38 -8.96 13.86 -5.09
CA ALA A 38 -9.11 14.56 -6.36
C ALA A 38 -7.81 15.27 -6.79
N ALA A 39 -7.08 15.86 -5.85
CA ALA A 39 -5.86 16.61 -6.15
C ALA A 39 -4.71 15.66 -6.54
N ALA A 40 -4.54 14.56 -5.81
CA ALA A 40 -3.60 13.49 -6.14
C ALA A 40 -3.95 12.84 -7.49
N GLY A 41 -5.24 12.61 -7.76
CA GLY A 41 -5.71 12.13 -9.06
C GLY A 41 -5.41 13.08 -10.22
N ASP A 42 -5.65 14.38 -10.04
CA ASP A 42 -5.34 15.40 -11.05
C ASP A 42 -3.83 15.49 -11.30
N ALA A 43 -3.00 15.44 -10.25
CA ALA A 43 -1.55 15.42 -10.39
C ALA A 43 -1.05 14.18 -11.14
N ALA A 44 -1.60 13.00 -10.85
CA ALA A 44 -1.30 11.77 -11.57
C ALA A 44 -1.68 11.87 -13.05
N LEU A 45 -2.87 12.42 -13.35
CA LEU A 45 -3.33 12.63 -14.72
C LEU A 45 -2.38 13.53 -15.51
N VAL A 46 -1.97 14.65 -14.93
CA VAL A 46 -1.01 15.57 -15.58
C VAL A 46 0.35 14.89 -15.76
N GLY A 47 0.81 14.09 -14.79
CA GLY A 47 2.03 13.28 -14.92
C GLY A 47 1.96 12.28 -16.08
N ALA A 48 0.81 11.61 -16.25
CA ALA A 48 0.56 10.72 -17.39
C ALA A 48 0.53 11.48 -18.72
N MET A 49 -0.11 12.65 -18.79
CA MET A 49 -0.13 13.48 -20.00
C MET A 49 1.28 13.87 -20.46
N ARG A 50 2.18 14.20 -19.51
CA ARG A 50 3.58 14.53 -19.82
C ARG A 50 4.32 13.34 -20.42
N ARG A 51 4.29 12.19 -19.74
CA ARG A 51 4.92 10.96 -20.24
C ARG A 51 4.36 10.55 -21.61
N PHE A 52 3.04 10.61 -21.75
CA PHE A 52 2.38 10.24 -23.00
C PHE A 52 2.72 11.17 -24.15
N ARG A 53 2.90 12.48 -23.92
CA ARG A 53 3.34 13.41 -24.97
C ARG A 53 4.67 12.99 -25.59
N ASP A 54 5.59 12.50 -24.77
CA ASP A 54 6.91 12.07 -25.23
C ASP A 54 6.80 10.74 -26.00
N GLU A 55 5.98 9.78 -25.54
CA GLU A 55 5.74 8.49 -26.21
C GLU A 55 4.88 8.58 -27.49
N ALA A 56 3.98 9.55 -27.57
CA ALA A 56 3.01 9.66 -28.68
C ALA A 56 3.68 9.96 -30.04
N ARG A 57 4.94 10.41 -30.05
CA ARG A 57 5.70 10.69 -31.28
C ARG A 57 6.03 9.42 -32.07
N ASP A 58 6.36 8.35 -31.35
CA ASP A 58 6.86 7.11 -31.94
C ASP A 58 5.80 5.99 -31.92
N THR A 59 4.62 6.28 -31.39
CA THR A 59 3.55 5.30 -31.16
C THR A 59 2.42 5.47 -32.17
N PRO A 60 1.93 4.40 -32.83
CA PRO A 60 0.76 4.47 -33.69
C PRO A 60 -0.50 4.92 -32.95
N MET A 61 -1.31 5.80 -33.56
CA MET A 61 -2.51 6.37 -32.94
C MET A 61 -3.53 5.32 -32.44
N ALA A 62 -3.58 4.16 -33.09
CA ALA A 62 -4.48 3.07 -32.71
C ALA A 62 -4.24 2.52 -31.29
N VAL A 63 -2.99 2.54 -30.80
CA VAL A 63 -2.64 2.00 -29.47
C VAL A 63 -2.53 3.09 -28.40
N TRP A 64 -2.79 4.36 -28.76
CA TRP A 64 -2.73 5.50 -27.85
C TRP A 64 -3.62 5.35 -26.61
N PRO A 65 -4.90 4.94 -26.70
CA PRO A 65 -5.73 4.75 -25.51
C PRO A 65 -5.09 3.78 -24.53
N GLN A 66 -4.69 2.60 -24.99
CA GLN A 66 -4.08 1.57 -24.14
C GLN A 66 -2.81 2.09 -23.46
N ARG A 67 -1.91 2.75 -24.20
CA ARG A 67 -0.67 3.32 -23.65
C ARG A 67 -0.94 4.41 -22.61
N PHE A 68 -1.87 5.31 -22.90
CA PHE A 68 -2.24 6.37 -21.98
C PHE A 68 -2.78 5.83 -20.66
N TRP A 69 -3.69 4.85 -20.69
CA TRP A 69 -4.25 4.26 -19.48
C TRP A 69 -3.20 3.49 -18.66
N ALA A 70 -2.26 2.81 -19.33
CA ALA A 70 -1.14 2.15 -18.65
C ALA A 70 -0.24 3.17 -17.94
N LEU A 71 0.10 4.28 -18.62
CA LEU A 71 0.88 5.37 -18.03
C LEU A 71 0.18 6.07 -16.87
N LEU A 72 -1.15 6.16 -16.91
CA LEU A 72 -1.95 6.71 -15.83
C LEU A 72 -1.90 5.80 -14.60
N LEU A 73 -2.15 4.50 -14.77
CA LEU A 73 -2.12 3.54 -13.65
C LEU A 73 -0.71 3.30 -13.10
N ALA A 74 0.34 3.54 -13.89
CA ALA A 74 1.72 3.50 -13.44
C ALA A 74 2.14 4.70 -12.57
N GLN A 75 1.28 5.71 -12.38
CA GLN A 75 1.61 6.86 -11.53
C GLN A 75 1.65 6.43 -10.05
N PRO A 76 2.70 6.82 -9.29
CA PRO A 76 2.88 6.38 -7.91
C PRO A 76 1.74 6.82 -6.98
N GLN A 77 1.11 7.96 -7.28
CA GLN A 77 -0.03 8.48 -6.51
C GLN A 77 -1.27 7.56 -6.60
N LEU A 78 -1.36 6.67 -7.59
CA LEU A 78 -2.49 5.76 -7.77
C LEU A 78 -2.25 4.37 -7.15
N GLN A 79 -1.04 4.09 -6.66
CA GLN A 79 -0.69 2.80 -6.07
C GLN A 79 -1.31 2.63 -4.68
N HIS A 80 -1.47 3.73 -3.94
CA HIS A 80 -2.05 3.76 -2.60
C HIS A 80 -3.31 4.61 -2.59
N ARG A 81 -4.38 4.11 -1.97
CA ARG A 81 -5.61 4.88 -1.78
C ARG A 81 -5.56 5.61 -0.45
N THR A 82 -5.95 6.88 -0.47
CA THR A 82 -6.31 7.62 0.74
C THR A 82 -7.68 7.14 1.21
N ALA A 83 -7.74 6.48 2.36
CA ALA A 83 -9.00 5.98 2.92
C ALA A 83 -9.84 7.14 3.48
N VAL A 84 -11.12 7.18 3.12
CA VAL A 84 -12.13 8.05 3.74
C VAL A 84 -12.72 7.29 4.92
N ALA A 85 -12.80 7.93 6.09
CA ALA A 85 -13.16 7.29 7.36
C ALA A 85 -14.61 6.78 7.44
N VAL A 86 -15.52 7.32 6.62
CA VAL A 86 -16.93 6.92 6.54
C VAL A 86 -17.33 6.84 5.08
N ALA A 87 -17.92 5.73 4.66
CA ALA A 87 -18.49 5.59 3.32
C ALA A 87 -19.82 6.36 3.24
N ILE A 88 -19.92 7.27 2.29
CA ILE A 88 -21.06 8.17 2.08
C ILE A 88 -21.84 7.73 0.82
N GLU A 89 -21.16 7.18 -0.19
CA GLU A 89 -21.74 6.80 -1.49
C GLU A 89 -21.39 5.36 -1.94
N ALA A 90 -22.07 4.83 -2.96
CA ALA A 90 -21.78 3.48 -3.49
C ALA A 90 -20.39 3.41 -4.16
N THR A 91 -19.89 4.54 -4.68
CA THR A 91 -18.50 4.71 -5.12
C THR A 91 -17.50 4.64 -3.98
N ASP A 92 -17.88 4.90 -2.72
CA ASP A 92 -16.96 4.76 -1.58
C ASP A 92 -16.67 3.30 -1.25
N ARG A 93 -17.58 2.38 -1.57
CA ARG A 93 -17.36 0.93 -1.51
C ARG A 93 -16.25 0.45 -2.44
N LEU A 94 -15.92 1.22 -3.50
CA LEU A 94 -14.71 0.95 -4.29
C LEU A 94 -13.45 0.99 -3.43
N GLY A 95 -13.49 1.72 -2.32
CA GLY A 95 -12.45 1.79 -1.32
C GLY A 95 -12.10 0.50 -0.61
N GLU A 96 -13.09 -0.36 -0.42
CA GLU A 96 -12.94 -1.67 0.22
C GLU A 96 -12.22 -2.65 -0.71
N LEU A 97 -12.30 -2.43 -2.02
CA LEU A 97 -11.58 -3.22 -3.02
C LEU A 97 -10.07 -2.97 -2.93
N GLY A 98 -9.26 -3.99 -3.20
CA GLY A 98 -7.82 -3.80 -3.43
C GLY A 98 -7.53 -2.93 -4.67
N SER A 99 -6.32 -2.39 -4.78
CA SER A 99 -5.90 -1.50 -5.89
C SER A 99 -6.09 -2.14 -7.27
N GLY A 100 -5.80 -3.44 -7.42
CA GLY A 100 -5.93 -4.19 -8.67
C GLY A 100 -7.38 -4.40 -9.15
N PRO A 101 -8.25 -5.07 -8.36
CA PRO A 101 -9.68 -5.23 -8.71
C PRO A 101 -10.39 -3.89 -8.96
N ARG A 102 -10.04 -2.85 -8.19
CA ARG A 102 -10.56 -1.49 -8.40
C ARG A 102 -10.12 -0.92 -9.75
N ALA A 103 -8.84 -1.02 -10.09
CA ALA A 103 -8.32 -0.55 -11.38
C ALA A 103 -9.00 -1.29 -12.54
N ALA A 104 -9.19 -2.61 -12.44
CA ALA A 104 -9.88 -3.40 -13.47
C ALA A 104 -11.32 -2.90 -13.69
N LEU A 105 -12.08 -2.69 -12.61
CA LEU A 105 -13.45 -2.17 -12.70
C LEU A 105 -13.49 -0.75 -13.26
N LEU A 106 -12.57 0.13 -12.85
CA LEU A 106 -12.51 1.51 -13.35
C LEU A 106 -12.09 1.59 -14.81
N LEU A 107 -11.20 0.71 -15.30
CA LEU A 107 -10.89 0.63 -16.72
C LEU A 107 -12.12 0.22 -17.55
N ARG A 108 -12.94 -0.70 -17.03
CA ARG A 108 -14.17 -1.11 -17.70
C ARG A 108 -15.23 0.00 -17.71
N VAL A 109 -15.40 0.71 -16.59
CA VAL A 109 -16.51 1.66 -16.42
C VAL A 109 -16.13 3.09 -16.77
N ALA A 110 -15.04 3.61 -16.22
CA ALA A 110 -14.64 5.00 -16.40
C ALA A 110 -13.87 5.21 -17.71
N ALA A 111 -12.92 4.32 -18.03
CA ALA A 111 -12.19 4.39 -19.30
C ALA A 111 -13.03 3.87 -20.48
N GLY A 112 -13.93 2.89 -20.23
CA GLY A 112 -14.82 2.33 -21.24
C GLY A 112 -14.15 1.32 -22.17
N LEU A 113 -13.05 0.71 -21.71
CA LEU A 113 -12.28 -0.25 -22.50
C LEU A 113 -12.98 -1.61 -22.60
N SER A 114 -12.62 -2.39 -23.63
CA SER A 114 -12.96 -3.82 -23.69
C SER A 114 -12.20 -4.61 -22.61
N GLU A 115 -12.58 -5.87 -22.37
CA GLU A 115 -11.85 -6.70 -21.40
C GLU A 115 -10.42 -6.99 -21.84
N GLU A 116 -10.22 -7.20 -23.15
CA GLU A 116 -8.92 -7.46 -23.77
C GLU A 116 -8.00 -6.24 -23.66
N GLU A 117 -8.52 -5.06 -23.99
CA GLU A 117 -7.80 -3.80 -23.87
C GLU A 117 -7.43 -3.50 -22.41
N ALA A 118 -8.38 -3.66 -21.49
CA ALA A 118 -8.15 -3.41 -20.07
C ALA A 118 -7.16 -4.41 -19.44
N ALA A 119 -7.22 -5.69 -19.83
CA ALA A 119 -6.24 -6.70 -19.44
C ALA A 119 -4.85 -6.32 -19.94
N ALA A 120 -4.74 -5.87 -21.18
CA ALA A 120 -3.49 -5.42 -21.78
C ALA A 120 -2.93 -4.14 -21.13
N VAL A 121 -3.79 -3.22 -20.67
CA VAL A 121 -3.40 -2.05 -19.87
C VAL A 121 -2.78 -2.46 -18.54
N LEU A 122 -3.36 -3.45 -17.86
CA LEU A 122 -2.86 -3.96 -16.58
C LEU A 122 -1.68 -4.94 -16.74
N ALA A 123 -1.27 -5.27 -17.97
CA ALA A 123 -0.26 -6.26 -18.28
C ALA A 123 -0.54 -7.65 -17.66
N VAL A 124 -1.81 -8.05 -17.62
CA VAL A 124 -2.25 -9.37 -17.12
C VAL A 124 -2.99 -10.16 -18.19
N GLY A 125 -3.04 -11.48 -18.05
CA GLY A 125 -3.85 -12.33 -18.91
C GLY A 125 -5.35 -12.07 -18.76
N LEU A 126 -6.12 -12.25 -19.84
CA LEU A 126 -7.58 -12.11 -19.84
C LEU A 126 -8.29 -12.93 -18.74
N PRO A 127 -7.89 -14.18 -18.42
CA PRO A 127 -8.48 -14.92 -17.30
C PRO A 127 -8.27 -14.24 -15.94
N SER A 128 -7.06 -13.73 -15.68
CA SER A 128 -6.73 -13.01 -14.44
C SER A 128 -7.49 -11.70 -14.34
N TYR A 129 -7.67 -11.00 -15.46
CA TYR A 129 -8.50 -9.80 -15.52
C TYR A 129 -9.97 -10.09 -15.19
N ARG A 130 -10.55 -11.15 -15.77
CA ARG A 130 -11.93 -11.57 -15.47
C ARG A 130 -12.13 -11.95 -14.01
N LEU A 131 -11.16 -12.65 -13.42
CA LEU A 131 -11.19 -12.96 -11.99
C LEU A 131 -11.13 -11.67 -11.14
N ALA A 132 -10.26 -10.72 -11.48
CA ALA A 132 -10.19 -9.43 -10.80
C ALA A 132 -11.51 -8.66 -10.91
N LEU A 133 -12.15 -8.67 -12.08
CA LEU A 133 -13.44 -8.03 -12.30
C LEU A 133 -14.56 -8.73 -11.50
N GLN A 134 -14.59 -10.06 -11.48
CA GLN A 134 -15.52 -10.82 -10.65
C GLN A 134 -15.37 -10.45 -9.17
N ARG A 135 -14.14 -10.33 -8.65
CA ARG A 135 -13.89 -9.91 -7.27
C ARG A 135 -14.26 -8.45 -6.99
N ALA A 136 -14.28 -7.60 -8.02
CA ALA A 136 -14.61 -6.19 -7.90
C ALA A 136 -16.12 -5.91 -7.96
N LEU A 137 -16.91 -6.82 -8.55
CA LEU A 137 -18.35 -6.66 -8.64
C LEU A 137 -18.99 -6.75 -7.24
N PRO A 138 -20.02 -5.95 -6.96
CA PRO A 138 -20.73 -6.02 -5.70
C PRO A 138 -21.51 -7.34 -5.59
N HIS A 139 -21.50 -7.91 -4.40
CA HIS A 139 -22.22 -9.14 -4.05
C HIS A 139 -23.14 -8.89 -2.86
N HIS A 140 -24.22 -9.65 -2.79
CA HIS A 140 -25.06 -9.75 -1.59
C HIS A 140 -24.32 -10.49 -0.48
N ALA A 141 -24.83 -10.42 0.76
CA ALA A 141 -24.33 -11.22 1.88
C ALA A 141 -24.33 -12.74 1.57
N ASP A 142 -25.25 -13.19 0.73
CA ASP A 142 -25.37 -14.57 0.27
C ASP A 142 -24.36 -14.97 -0.82
N GLY A 143 -23.43 -14.08 -1.18
CA GLY A 143 -22.38 -14.31 -2.18
C GLY A 143 -22.86 -14.25 -3.64
N ARG A 144 -24.14 -13.96 -3.90
CA ARG A 144 -24.68 -13.75 -5.26
C ARG A 144 -24.34 -12.35 -5.76
N ALA A 145 -24.03 -12.21 -7.05
CA ALA A 145 -23.81 -10.91 -7.68
C ALA A 145 -25.01 -9.97 -7.46
N ASP A 146 -24.76 -8.68 -7.25
CA ASP A 146 -25.78 -7.65 -7.07
C ASP A 146 -25.88 -6.75 -8.32
N PRO A 147 -26.88 -6.99 -9.21
CA PRO A 147 -27.05 -6.19 -10.41
C PRO A 147 -27.44 -4.74 -10.13
N LEU A 148 -28.16 -4.46 -9.04
CA LEU A 148 -28.63 -3.13 -8.70
C LEU A 148 -27.48 -2.28 -8.16
N ALA A 149 -26.69 -2.80 -7.22
CA ALA A 149 -25.49 -2.12 -6.75
C ALA A 149 -24.50 -1.86 -7.88
N TRP A 150 -24.34 -2.83 -8.80
CA TRP A 150 -23.52 -2.64 -10.00
C TRP A 150 -24.03 -1.48 -10.87
N GLN A 151 -25.33 -1.45 -11.16
CA GLN A 151 -25.92 -0.38 -11.97
C GLN A 151 -25.75 0.99 -11.30
N GLN A 152 -25.90 1.08 -9.98
CA GLN A 152 -25.71 2.30 -9.21
C GLN A 152 -24.27 2.80 -9.27
N ILE A 153 -23.28 1.94 -9.07
CA ILE A 153 -21.86 2.29 -9.19
C ILE A 153 -21.57 2.82 -10.60
N ARG A 154 -22.06 2.11 -11.63
CA ARG A 154 -21.87 2.52 -13.02
C ARG A 154 -22.47 3.89 -13.28
N GLU A 155 -23.71 4.13 -12.88
CA GLU A 155 -24.40 5.42 -13.08
C GLU A 155 -23.70 6.55 -12.32
N GLN A 156 -23.28 6.32 -11.08
CA GLN A 156 -22.55 7.32 -10.29
C GLN A 156 -21.23 7.72 -10.95
N ILE A 157 -20.44 6.76 -11.42
CA ILE A 157 -19.19 7.04 -12.15
C ILE A 157 -19.47 7.84 -13.43
N HIS A 158 -20.47 7.43 -14.23
CA HIS A 158 -20.83 8.15 -15.45
C HIS A 158 -21.35 9.56 -15.18
N ARG A 159 -22.17 9.73 -14.14
CA ARG A 159 -22.64 11.04 -13.69
C ARG A 159 -21.46 11.91 -13.31
N ARG A 160 -20.52 11.41 -12.50
CA ARG A 160 -19.32 12.13 -12.07
C ARG A 160 -18.44 12.57 -13.24
N ILE A 161 -18.30 11.74 -14.27
CA ILE A 161 -17.59 12.10 -15.52
C ILE A 161 -18.31 13.24 -16.25
N LYS A 162 -19.65 13.21 -16.32
CA LYS A 162 -20.46 14.23 -16.98
C LYS A 162 -20.49 15.55 -16.19
N THR A 163 -20.59 15.47 -14.87
CA THR A 163 -20.76 16.61 -13.95
C THR A 163 -19.46 17.01 -13.25
N LEU A 164 -18.31 16.83 -13.91
CA LEU A 164 -17.03 17.27 -13.34
C LEU A 164 -17.07 18.79 -13.09
N PRO A 165 -16.66 19.28 -11.89
CA PRO A 165 -16.75 20.70 -11.57
C PRO A 165 -16.06 21.58 -12.62
N PRO A 166 -16.70 22.68 -13.07
CA PRO A 166 -16.18 23.51 -14.16
C PRO A 166 -14.82 24.12 -13.82
N ASP A 167 -14.59 24.55 -12.58
CA ASP A 167 -13.30 25.10 -12.15
C ASP A 167 -12.18 24.05 -12.21
N ARG A 168 -12.50 22.79 -11.91
CA ARG A 168 -11.54 21.67 -12.02
C ARG A 168 -11.22 21.39 -13.49
N LEU A 169 -12.23 21.42 -14.36
CA LEU A 169 -12.02 21.29 -15.82
C LEU A 169 -11.13 22.41 -16.36
N VAL A 170 -11.33 23.67 -15.94
CA VAL A 170 -10.50 24.79 -16.35
C VAL A 170 -9.04 24.55 -15.93
N ARG A 171 -8.79 24.15 -14.68
CA ARG A 171 -7.43 23.82 -14.20
C ARG A 171 -6.79 22.70 -15.01
N LEU A 172 -7.51 21.60 -15.24
CA LEU A 172 -7.02 20.47 -16.05
C LEU A 172 -6.71 20.89 -17.48
N SER A 173 -7.59 21.68 -18.10
CA SER A 173 -7.38 22.18 -19.46
C SER A 173 -6.13 23.08 -19.54
N SER A 174 -5.91 23.96 -18.55
CA SER A 174 -4.72 24.81 -18.49
C SER A 174 -3.44 23.99 -18.31
N ALA A 175 -3.50 22.93 -17.49
CA ALA A 175 -2.38 22.01 -17.30
C ALA A 175 -2.08 21.22 -18.57
N ARG A 176 -3.11 20.74 -19.29
CA ARG A 176 -2.96 20.07 -20.59
C ARG A 176 -2.28 20.99 -21.62
N GLU A 177 -2.71 22.25 -21.72
CA GLU A 177 -2.08 23.22 -22.62
C GLU A 177 -0.63 23.53 -22.24
N ALA A 178 -0.28 23.55 -20.95
CA ALA A 178 1.11 23.65 -20.51
C ALA A 178 1.94 22.42 -20.93
N VAL A 179 1.39 21.21 -20.76
CA VAL A 179 2.02 19.97 -21.20
C VAL A 179 2.27 19.98 -22.72
N LEU A 180 1.27 20.37 -23.51
CA LEU A 180 1.36 20.43 -24.98
C LEU A 180 2.39 21.46 -25.47
N ARG A 181 2.57 22.58 -24.76
CA ARG A 181 3.58 23.60 -25.09
C ARG A 181 5.01 23.16 -24.79
N GLY A 182 5.20 22.14 -23.95
CA GLY A 182 6.54 21.83 -23.43
C GLY A 182 6.93 22.66 -22.21
N ASP A 183 6.05 23.54 -21.75
CA ASP A 183 6.31 24.44 -20.63
C ASP A 183 6.20 23.66 -19.31
N GLY A 184 7.35 23.24 -18.78
CA GLY A 184 7.51 22.82 -17.39
C GLY A 184 8.18 21.47 -17.18
N GLU A 185 9.50 21.48 -17.06
CA GLU A 185 10.09 20.92 -15.84
C GLU A 185 9.78 21.91 -14.69
N PRO A 186 9.32 21.38 -13.56
CA PRO A 186 10.30 21.08 -12.53
C PRO A 186 10.32 19.58 -12.25
N THR A 187 11.54 19.03 -12.27
CA THR A 187 11.94 17.99 -11.33
C THR A 187 11.41 18.37 -9.94
N GLN A 188 10.28 17.80 -9.57
CA GLN A 188 9.87 17.71 -8.19
C GLN A 188 9.94 16.22 -7.87
N ALA A 189 11.14 15.79 -7.52
CA ALA A 189 11.32 14.70 -6.58
C ALA A 189 10.25 14.88 -5.51
N ALA A 190 9.36 13.89 -5.42
CA ALA A 190 8.21 13.90 -4.55
C ALA A 190 8.65 14.35 -3.15
N ARG A 191 8.36 15.60 -2.82
CA ARG A 191 8.27 15.99 -1.43
C ARG A 191 7.08 15.19 -0.93
N ALA A 192 7.36 14.24 -0.05
CA ALA A 192 6.33 13.51 0.69
C ALA A 192 5.25 14.50 1.10
N PRO A 193 3.94 14.15 0.97
CA PRO A 193 2.87 15.07 1.33
C PRO A 193 3.16 15.55 2.75
N THR A 194 3.44 16.85 2.90
CA THR A 194 3.48 17.46 4.22
C THR A 194 2.12 17.18 4.82
N ALA A 195 2.12 16.38 5.89
CA ALA A 195 0.95 16.08 6.68
C ALA A 195 0.10 17.35 6.78
N SER A 196 -1.16 17.23 6.36
CA SER A 196 -2.15 18.29 6.50
C SER A 196 -1.97 18.92 7.88
N ALA A 197 -1.75 20.24 7.91
CA ALA A 197 -1.51 20.98 9.14
C ALA A 197 -2.66 20.64 10.10
N ARG A 198 -2.34 19.81 11.12
CA ARG A 198 -3.34 19.34 12.09
C ARG A 198 -3.99 20.59 12.69
N PRO A 199 -5.33 20.71 12.69
CA PRO A 199 -5.99 21.90 13.19
C PRO A 199 -5.53 22.16 14.62
N ARG A 200 -5.01 23.37 14.86
CA ARG A 200 -4.35 23.77 16.12
C ARG A 200 -5.24 23.63 17.36
N TRP A 201 -6.56 23.46 17.22
CA TRP A 201 -7.46 23.12 18.34
C TRP A 201 -7.31 21.66 18.79
N LEU A 202 -6.91 20.72 17.93
CA LEU A 202 -6.70 19.32 18.36
C LEU A 202 -5.59 19.19 19.39
N LEU A 203 -4.64 20.14 19.45
CA LEU A 203 -3.59 20.18 20.46
C LEU A 203 -4.14 20.34 21.88
N PRO A 204 -4.95 21.37 22.22
CA PRO A 204 -5.55 21.45 23.54
C PRO A 204 -6.47 20.27 23.83
N LEU A 205 -7.21 19.74 22.86
CA LEU A 205 -8.05 18.55 23.06
C LEU A 205 -7.19 17.32 23.45
N LEU A 206 -6.08 17.11 22.75
CA LEU A 206 -5.15 16.01 23.02
C LEU A 206 -4.44 16.19 24.36
N TRP A 207 -4.08 17.43 24.73
CA TRP A 207 -3.55 17.74 26.07
C TRP A 207 -4.60 17.51 27.17
N THR A 208 -5.87 17.84 26.94
CA THR A 208 -6.93 17.55 27.92
C THR A 208 -7.17 16.05 28.07
N LEU A 209 -7.14 15.29 26.97
CA LEU A 209 -7.27 13.84 26.99
C LEU A 209 -6.07 13.19 27.69
N LEU A 210 -4.85 13.66 27.40
CA LEU A 210 -3.63 13.20 28.05
C LEU A 210 -3.65 13.51 29.56
N ALA A 211 -4.06 14.71 29.95
CA ALA A 211 -4.21 15.09 31.35
C ALA A 211 -5.27 14.22 32.04
N LEU A 212 -6.39 13.93 31.39
CA LEU A 212 -7.43 13.04 31.91
C LEU A 212 -6.92 11.61 32.08
N CYS A 213 -6.14 11.08 31.12
CA CYS A 213 -5.49 9.79 31.24
C CYS A 213 -4.46 9.75 32.38
N LEU A 214 -3.63 10.78 32.53
CA LEU A 214 -2.66 10.89 33.62
C LEU A 214 -3.35 11.00 34.98
N LEU A 215 -4.47 11.71 35.06
CA LEU A 215 -5.24 11.86 36.29
C LEU A 215 -5.96 10.56 36.66
N GLY A 216 -6.50 9.83 35.66
CA GLY A 216 -7.01 8.47 35.83
C GLY A 216 -5.92 7.49 36.29
N LEU A 217 -4.73 7.57 35.70
CA LEU A 217 -3.59 6.73 36.08
C LEU A 217 -3.11 7.04 37.50
N ALA A 218 -3.05 8.32 37.88
CA ALA A 218 -2.68 8.74 39.23
C ALA A 218 -3.73 8.31 40.27
N ALA A 219 -5.02 8.31 39.89
CA ALA A 219 -6.10 7.81 40.73
C ALA A 219 -5.95 6.30 41.02
N THR A 220 -5.38 5.52 40.10
CA THR A 220 -5.06 4.09 40.36
C THR A 220 -3.97 3.86 41.41
N PHE A 221 -3.11 4.84 41.68
CA PHE A 221 -2.08 4.76 42.72
C PHE A 221 -2.50 5.40 44.06
N TRP A 222 -3.73 5.92 44.15
CA TRP A 222 -4.23 6.53 45.38
C TRP A 222 -4.68 5.44 46.37
N PRO A 223 -4.15 5.38 47.60
CA PRO A 223 -4.35 4.25 48.52
C PRO A 223 -5.72 4.25 49.22
N TRP A 224 -6.74 4.94 48.68
CA TRP A 224 -8.07 5.09 49.29
C TRP A 224 -9.25 4.65 48.39
N GLY A 225 -9.01 3.74 47.44
CA GLY A 225 -10.05 3.14 46.62
C GLY A 225 -10.00 1.62 46.63
N THR A 226 -10.63 1.00 47.62
CA THR A 226 -10.87 -0.45 47.71
C THR A 226 -11.80 -0.95 46.62
N GLY A 227 -11.43 -2.08 45.97
CA GLY A 227 -12.40 -3.08 45.51
C GLY A 227 -12.76 -3.07 44.02
N PHE A 228 -11.82 -3.38 43.16
CA PHE A 228 -12.13 -4.21 41.99
C PHE A 228 -11.18 -5.42 42.04
N GLU A 229 -11.67 -6.52 42.63
CA GLU A 229 -11.05 -7.82 42.48
C GLU A 229 -11.09 -8.19 40.99
N GLY A 230 -9.96 -8.00 40.33
CA GLY A 230 -9.82 -8.20 38.90
C GLY A 230 -8.35 -8.18 38.50
N THR A 231 -7.62 -9.21 38.93
CA THR A 231 -6.39 -9.72 38.30
C THR A 231 -5.20 -8.76 38.17
N ALA A 232 -4.35 -8.71 39.22
CA ALA A 232 -2.90 -8.53 39.05
C ALA A 232 -2.14 -8.86 40.36
N ALA A 233 -2.44 -10.01 40.97
CA ALA A 233 -1.42 -10.64 41.80
C ALA A 233 -0.42 -11.26 40.82
N HIS A 234 0.78 -10.69 40.73
CA HIS A 234 1.90 -11.30 40.03
C HIS A 234 2.33 -12.58 40.79
N GLY A 235 1.54 -13.63 40.63
CA GLY A 235 1.97 -14.99 40.87
C GLY A 235 2.88 -15.47 39.73
N PRO A 236 3.69 -16.52 39.96
CA PRO A 236 4.53 -17.10 38.93
C PRO A 236 3.69 -17.49 37.71
N VAL A 237 4.17 -17.13 36.52
CA VAL A 237 3.51 -17.42 35.23
C VAL A 237 3.17 -18.91 35.17
N ARG A 238 1.88 -19.24 35.24
CA ARG A 238 1.40 -20.59 34.97
C ARG A 238 1.30 -20.75 33.46
N VAL A 239 2.24 -21.50 32.92
CA VAL A 239 2.20 -21.97 31.53
C VAL A 239 1.34 -23.22 31.53
N GLU A 240 0.15 -23.10 30.95
CA GLU A 240 -0.71 -24.26 30.66
C GLU A 240 -0.59 -24.54 29.17
N PRO A 241 -0.16 -25.75 28.76
CA PRO A 241 -0.10 -26.11 27.36
C PRO A 241 -1.53 -26.09 26.81
N LEU A 242 -1.76 -25.26 25.80
CA LEU A 242 -3.02 -25.33 25.07
C LEU A 242 -3.13 -26.75 24.46
N PRO A 243 -4.33 -27.34 24.44
CA PRO A 243 -4.56 -28.57 23.68
C PRO A 243 -4.10 -28.33 22.24
N GLU A 244 -3.45 -29.34 21.66
CA GLU A 244 -2.92 -29.29 20.30
C GLU A 244 -4.06 -28.85 19.38
N ALA A 245 -3.94 -27.63 18.83
CA ALA A 245 -4.99 -27.06 18.03
C ALA A 245 -5.16 -27.93 16.79
N ASP A 246 -6.38 -28.43 16.57
CA ASP A 246 -6.70 -29.11 15.32
C ASP A 246 -6.28 -28.21 14.16
N SER A 247 -5.49 -28.78 13.25
CA SER A 247 -5.08 -28.07 12.04
C SER A 247 -6.32 -27.46 11.39
N PRO A 248 -6.29 -26.17 11.02
CA PRO A 248 -7.45 -25.50 10.47
C PRO A 248 -8.02 -26.34 9.33
N ALA A 249 -9.34 -26.51 9.30
CA ALA A 249 -10.05 -27.32 8.30
C ALA A 249 -9.88 -26.71 6.90
N SER A 250 -8.69 -26.88 6.34
CA SER A 250 -8.33 -26.48 5.00
C SER A 250 -9.03 -27.47 4.06
N ARG A 251 -10.02 -26.98 3.32
CA ARG A 251 -10.69 -27.76 2.27
C ARG A 251 -9.77 -28.06 1.07
N TYR A 252 -8.54 -27.56 1.10
CA TYR A 252 -7.55 -27.66 0.05
C TYR A 252 -6.26 -28.25 0.61
N GLY A 253 -5.60 -29.15 -0.13
CA GLY A 253 -4.28 -29.67 0.28
C GLY A 253 -3.26 -28.54 0.45
N GLU A 254 -2.26 -28.73 1.31
CA GLU A 254 -1.27 -27.68 1.64
C GLU A 254 -0.61 -27.06 0.42
N GLU A 255 -0.31 -27.86 -0.60
CA GLU A 255 0.33 -27.41 -1.83
C GLU A 255 -0.61 -26.49 -2.64
N LEU A 256 -1.90 -26.82 -2.70
CA LEU A 256 -2.91 -25.98 -3.32
C LEU A 256 -3.18 -24.72 -2.50
N ALA A 257 -3.12 -24.80 -1.16
CA ALA A 257 -3.23 -23.64 -0.28
C ALA A 257 -2.06 -22.67 -0.46
N ARG A 258 -0.82 -23.17 -0.66
CA ARG A 258 0.35 -22.33 -0.96
C ARG A 258 0.22 -21.64 -2.31
N VAL A 259 -0.16 -22.38 -3.36
CA VAL A 259 -0.30 -21.83 -4.73
C VAL A 259 -1.46 -20.84 -4.84
N THR A 260 -2.52 -21.01 -4.03
CA THR A 260 -3.69 -20.11 -4.03
C THR A 260 -3.58 -18.97 -3.02
N HIS A 261 -2.47 -18.87 -2.28
CA HIS A 261 -2.25 -17.81 -1.32
C HIS A 261 -2.17 -16.44 -2.03
N ARG A 262 -2.79 -15.42 -1.43
CA ARG A 262 -2.82 -14.04 -1.99
C ARG A 262 -1.41 -13.51 -2.27
N ASP A 263 -0.47 -13.90 -1.43
CA ASP A 263 0.93 -13.46 -1.47
C ASP A 263 1.86 -14.51 -2.09
N PHE A 264 1.34 -15.44 -2.91
CA PHE A 264 2.13 -16.51 -3.52
C PHE A 264 3.39 -16.00 -4.23
N ALA A 265 3.31 -14.87 -4.94
CA ALA A 265 4.47 -14.29 -5.64
C ALA A 265 5.59 -13.85 -4.68
N LEU A 266 5.27 -13.45 -3.45
CA LEU A 266 6.26 -13.12 -2.41
C LEU A 266 6.81 -14.38 -1.75
N LEU A 267 5.96 -15.41 -1.56
CA LEU A 267 6.35 -16.68 -0.97
C LEU A 267 7.16 -17.58 -1.93
N ALA A 268 7.01 -17.39 -3.23
CA ALA A 268 7.73 -18.14 -4.26
C ALA A 268 9.06 -17.51 -4.67
N ASP A 269 9.40 -16.32 -4.13
CA ASP A 269 10.66 -15.62 -4.39
C ASP A 269 11.76 -16.10 -3.41
N PRO A 270 12.81 -16.80 -3.88
CA PRO A 270 13.90 -17.29 -3.02
C PRO A 270 14.70 -16.17 -2.36
N GLN A 271 14.83 -15.00 -3.02
CA GLN A 271 15.54 -13.87 -2.44
C GLN A 271 14.69 -13.14 -1.40
N GLY A 272 13.38 -13.01 -1.67
CA GLY A 272 12.41 -12.51 -0.71
C GLY A 272 12.32 -13.38 0.56
N GLU A 273 12.37 -14.70 0.43
CA GLU A 273 12.38 -15.61 1.59
C GLU A 273 13.64 -15.45 2.43
N ALA A 274 14.82 -15.31 1.79
CA ALA A 274 16.06 -15.04 2.51
C ALA A 274 16.00 -13.71 3.28
N ALA A 275 15.50 -12.64 2.64
CA ALA A 275 15.29 -11.36 3.29
C ALA A 275 14.23 -11.40 4.41
N ALA A 276 13.22 -12.27 4.30
CA ALA A 276 12.19 -12.45 5.33
C ALA A 276 12.75 -13.12 6.59
N LYS A 277 13.73 -14.02 6.47
CA LYS A 277 14.40 -14.65 7.62
C LYS A 277 15.16 -13.63 8.46
N ASP A 278 15.77 -12.64 7.80
CA ASP A 278 16.51 -11.57 8.44
C ASP A 278 15.63 -10.33 8.76
N LEU A 279 14.32 -10.41 8.54
CA LEU A 279 13.40 -9.28 8.71
C LEU A 279 13.40 -8.76 10.15
N GLU A 280 13.46 -9.66 11.14
CA GLU A 280 13.53 -9.27 12.55
C GLU A 280 14.81 -8.46 12.82
N PHE A 281 15.96 -8.94 12.36
CA PHE A 281 17.23 -8.23 12.48
C PHE A 281 17.22 -6.88 11.75
N HIS A 282 16.73 -6.83 10.51
CA HIS A 282 16.64 -5.60 9.74
C HIS A 282 15.66 -4.59 10.35
N SER A 283 14.56 -5.06 10.93
CA SER A 283 13.59 -4.21 11.62
C SER A 283 14.17 -3.61 12.90
N TRP A 284 14.93 -4.39 13.66
CA TRP A 284 15.67 -3.93 14.83
C TRP A 284 16.77 -2.94 14.44
N LEU A 285 17.55 -3.22 13.40
CA LEU A 285 18.61 -2.34 12.90
C LEU A 285 18.02 -1.00 12.41
N ALA A 286 16.92 -1.05 11.66
CA ALA A 286 16.21 0.15 11.22
C ALA A 286 15.66 0.96 12.40
N ALA A 287 15.12 0.30 13.43
CA ALA A 287 14.68 0.95 14.66
C ALA A 287 15.83 1.61 15.42
N GLN A 288 16.99 0.95 15.47
CA GLN A 288 18.19 1.45 16.14
C GLN A 288 18.81 2.66 15.40
N GLN A 289 18.82 2.63 14.07
CA GLN A 289 19.20 3.77 13.22
C GLN A 289 18.23 4.94 13.38
N ALA A 290 16.92 4.67 13.42
CA ALA A 290 15.89 5.69 13.64
C ALA A 290 15.97 6.31 15.05
N ALA A 291 16.40 5.53 16.06
CA ALA A 291 16.69 6.00 17.41
C ALA A 291 18.02 6.77 17.52
N GLY A 292 18.77 6.93 16.42
CA GLY A 292 20.04 7.67 16.38
C GLY A 292 21.21 6.94 17.05
N ILE A 293 21.07 5.63 17.30
CA ILE A 293 22.14 4.80 17.86
C ILE A 293 22.99 4.31 16.68
N ASN A 294 24.08 5.02 16.38
CA ASN A 294 25.14 4.50 15.52
C ASN A 294 26.10 3.69 16.38
N VAL A 295 26.11 2.37 16.19
CA VAL A 295 27.20 1.53 16.71
C VAL A 295 28.47 1.98 15.97
N PRO A 296 29.52 2.44 16.67
CA PRO A 296 30.76 2.78 16.01
C PRO A 296 31.35 1.53 15.36
N THR A 297 31.53 1.57 14.04
CA THR A 297 32.34 0.59 13.32
C THR A 297 33.71 0.52 14.00
N PRO A 298 34.12 -0.61 14.57
CA PRO A 298 35.46 -0.72 15.13
C PRO A 298 36.48 -0.47 13.99
N PRO A 299 37.57 0.28 14.26
CA PRO A 299 38.60 0.53 13.26
C PRO A 299 39.17 -0.80 12.76
N ALA A 300 39.52 -0.84 11.47
CA ALA A 300 39.94 -2.06 10.75
C ALA A 300 41.18 -2.77 11.34
N ASP A 301 41.86 -2.17 12.32
CA ASP A 301 43.10 -2.66 12.92
C ASP A 301 42.95 -3.15 14.37
N ALA A 302 41.72 -3.31 14.89
CA ALA A 302 41.53 -3.96 16.18
C ALA A 302 41.57 -5.50 15.99
N PRO A 303 42.50 -6.24 16.63
CA PRO A 303 42.45 -7.69 16.60
C PRO A 303 41.12 -8.13 17.21
N VAL A 304 40.39 -8.97 16.48
CA VAL A 304 39.23 -9.67 17.01
C VAL A 304 39.74 -10.52 18.17
N GLU A 305 39.50 -10.11 19.41
CA GLU A 305 39.59 -11.03 20.53
C GLU A 305 38.49 -12.07 20.31
N GLU A 306 38.92 -13.24 19.83
CA GLU A 306 38.14 -14.47 19.85
C GLU A 306 37.90 -14.81 21.33
N ASN A 307 36.88 -14.17 21.90
CA ASN A 307 36.41 -14.50 23.23
C ASN A 307 35.76 -15.87 23.12
N VAL A 308 36.58 -16.87 23.42
CA VAL A 308 36.32 -18.29 23.52
C VAL A 308 34.87 -18.54 23.92
N ALA A 309 34.14 -19.21 23.01
CA ALA A 309 32.83 -19.77 23.30
C ALA A 309 32.90 -20.58 24.61
N PRO A 310 31.90 -20.49 25.50
CA PRO A 310 31.85 -21.40 26.64
C PRO A 310 31.79 -22.83 26.10
N SER A 311 32.86 -23.60 26.37
CA SER A 311 32.94 -25.03 26.07
C SER A 311 31.68 -25.75 26.57
N PRO A 312 31.16 -26.74 25.82
CA PRO A 312 30.02 -27.52 26.25
C PRO A 312 30.40 -28.25 27.54
N VAL A 313 29.55 -28.12 28.54
CA VAL A 313 29.67 -28.84 29.81
C VAL A 313 29.63 -30.35 29.49
N GLU A 314 30.77 -31.02 29.63
CA GLU A 314 30.84 -32.47 29.66
C GLU A 314 30.04 -32.96 30.88
N HIS A 315 28.88 -33.56 30.64
CA HIS A 315 28.29 -34.48 31.60
C HIS A 315 29.13 -35.75 31.61
N GLY A 316 30.18 -35.74 32.43
CA GLY A 316 30.96 -36.92 32.77
C GLY A 316 30.07 -37.97 33.44
N ILE A 317 29.81 -39.05 32.72
CA ILE A 317 29.36 -40.31 33.29
C ILE A 317 30.55 -40.87 34.06
N VAL A 318 30.55 -40.73 35.39
CA VAL A 318 31.49 -41.45 36.25
C VAL A 318 30.82 -42.75 36.69
N SER A 319 31.16 -43.81 35.97
CA SER A 319 31.15 -45.17 36.52
C SER A 319 32.33 -45.29 37.47
N GLU A 320 32.08 -45.58 38.75
CA GLU A 320 33.09 -46.24 39.60
C GLU A 320 32.40 -47.17 40.61
N THR A 321 32.40 -48.44 40.22
CA THR A 321 32.33 -49.65 41.05
C THR A 321 33.57 -49.78 41.93
N GLU A 322 33.41 -50.05 43.23
CA GLU A 322 34.07 -51.11 44.02
C GLU A 322 33.65 -51.03 45.50
N ALA A 323 32.99 -52.06 46.03
CA ALA A 323 33.54 -53.15 46.87
C ALA A 323 33.58 -52.78 48.37
N GLU A 324 32.67 -53.32 49.18
CA GLU A 324 32.82 -54.59 49.92
C GLU A 324 33.42 -54.36 51.33
N THR A 325 32.67 -54.71 52.39
CA THR A 325 33.05 -55.53 53.58
C THR A 325 32.39 -55.07 54.89
N ALA A 326 31.58 -55.98 55.49
CA ALA A 326 31.27 -56.26 56.91
C ALA A 326 30.90 -55.12 57.89
N ASP A 327 30.07 -55.28 58.93
CA ASP A 327 29.78 -56.45 59.77
C ASP A 327 28.44 -56.24 60.55
N ALA A 328 27.95 -57.34 61.13
CA ALA A 328 26.62 -57.62 61.70
C ALA A 328 26.29 -56.89 63.06
N PRO A 329 25.13 -57.16 63.73
CA PRO A 329 24.73 -58.48 64.24
C PRO A 329 23.41 -59.06 63.70
#